data_AF-A0A183Q8D1-F1
#
_entry.id   AF-A0A183Q8D1-F1
#
_cell.length_a   1.000
_cell.length_b   1.000
_cell.length_c   1.000
_cell.angle_alpha   90.00
_cell.angle_beta   90.00
_cell.angle_gamma   90.00
#
_symmetry.space_group_name_H-M   'P 1'
#
loop_
_entity.id
_entity.type
_entity.pdbx_description
1 polymer ?
#
loop_
_entity_poly.entity_id
_entity_poly.type
_entity_poly.pdbx_seq_one_letter_code
_entity_poly.pdbx_strand_id
1 'polypeptide(L)'
;MRQLAGPYKFDDAFLKEIWLQRLPTVVRQILCASSQPSDLESLANMADKISEVTPCTTPYVQAILETSNDKQTPTIASLTAELGELRAQHERTVATLENKPDALQLLISNFTSTRPRSSSRG
;
A
#
# COMPACT_ATOMS: atom_id res chain seq x y z
N MET A 1 25.92 -13.56 8.90
CA MET A 1 25.41 -14.72 9.67
C MET A 1 25.78 -14.66 11.14
N ARG A 2 27.07 -14.75 11.53
CA ARG A 2 27.47 -14.76 12.97
C ARG A 2 27.04 -13.51 13.74
N GLN A 3 27.10 -12.34 13.11
CA GLN A 3 26.65 -11.08 13.72
C GLN A 3 25.13 -11.00 13.95
N LEU A 4 24.34 -11.79 13.21
CA LEU A 4 22.88 -11.84 13.38
C LEU A 4 22.46 -12.68 14.59
N ALA A 5 23.32 -13.58 15.04
CA ALA A 5 23.06 -14.43 16.21
C ALA A 5 23.12 -13.67 17.55
N GLY A 6 23.72 -12.48 17.56
CA GLY A 6 23.84 -11.63 18.75
C GLY A 6 24.48 -12.38 19.92
N PRO A 7 23.82 -12.46 21.09
CA PRO A 7 24.35 -13.15 22.27
C PRO A 7 24.30 -14.68 22.18
N TYR A 8 23.59 -15.25 21.20
CA TYR A 8 23.47 -16.69 21.03
C TYR A 8 24.65 -17.26 20.27
N LYS A 9 25.30 -18.29 20.83
CA LYS A 9 26.35 -19.04 20.15
C LYS A 9 25.72 -20.23 19.43
N PHE A 10 25.79 -20.22 18.11
CA PHE A 10 25.45 -21.38 17.28
C PHE A 10 26.69 -22.20 16.99
N ASP A 11 26.51 -23.52 16.88
CA ASP A 11 27.54 -24.41 16.39
C ASP A 11 27.91 -24.06 14.94
N ASP A 12 29.19 -24.21 14.59
CA ASP A 12 29.69 -23.79 13.29
C ASP A 12 29.15 -24.69 12.17
N ALA A 13 28.92 -25.98 12.46
CA ALA A 13 28.30 -26.91 11.53
C ALA A 13 26.85 -26.51 11.21
N PHE A 14 26.07 -26.13 12.22
CA PHE A 14 24.71 -25.65 12.04
C PHE A 14 24.67 -24.33 11.25
N LEU A 15 25.56 -23.39 11.57
CA LEU A 15 25.62 -22.12 10.86
C LEU A 15 26.00 -22.30 9.38
N LYS A 16 26.90 -23.23 9.10
CA LYS A 16 27.30 -23.62 7.75
C LYS A 16 26.14 -24.23 6.96
N GLU A 17 25.34 -25.09 7.59
CA GLU A 17 24.14 -25.66 6.97
C GLU A 17 23.13 -24.58 6.60
N ILE A 18 22.76 -23.72 7.55
CA ILE A 18 21.80 -22.63 7.31
C ILE A 18 22.33 -21.67 6.24
N TRP A 19 23.62 -21.37 6.25
CA TRP A 19 24.23 -20.49 5.26
C TRP A 19 24.21 -21.11 3.85
N LEU A 20 24.57 -22.39 3.71
CA LEU A 20 24.46 -23.10 2.43
C LEU A 20 23.01 -23.14 1.91
N GLN A 21 22.03 -23.32 2.81
CA GLN A 21 20.61 -23.31 2.46
C GLN A 21 20.10 -21.95 1.96
N ARG A 22 20.77 -20.85 2.32
CA ARG A 22 20.40 -19.49 1.88
C ARG A 22 20.98 -19.11 0.52
N LEU A 23 21.96 -19.86 0.00
CA LEU A 23 22.57 -19.57 -1.30
C LEU A 23 21.69 -20.00 -2.48
N PRO A 24 21.81 -19.33 -3.65
CA PRO A 24 21.25 -19.81 -4.90
C PRO A 24 21.70 -21.24 -5.22
N THR A 25 20.82 -22.02 -5.84
CA THR A 25 21.03 -23.46 -6.11
C THR A 25 22.35 -23.73 -6.82
N VAL A 26 22.69 -22.92 -7.83
CA VAL A 26 23.92 -23.08 -8.63
C VAL A 26 25.17 -22.89 -7.76
N VAL A 27 25.23 -21.80 -6.98
CA VAL A 27 26.35 -21.53 -6.08
C VAL A 27 26.48 -22.64 -5.04
N ARG A 28 25.37 -23.09 -4.45
CA ARG A 28 25.35 -24.18 -3.47
C ARG A 28 25.87 -25.49 -4.05
N GLN A 29 25.42 -25.87 -5.25
CA GLN A 29 25.86 -27.12 -5.91
C GLN A 29 27.37 -27.13 -6.16
N ILE A 30 27.93 -26.02 -6.64
CA ILE A 30 29.36 -25.88 -6.88
C ILE A 30 30.14 -26.01 -5.55
N LEU A 31 29.70 -25.32 -4.50
CA LEU A 31 30.32 -25.40 -3.18
C LEU A 31 30.23 -26.80 -2.56
N CYS A 32 29.08 -27.47 -2.68
CA CYS A 32 28.91 -28.85 -2.20
C CYS A 32 29.83 -29.83 -2.95
N ALA A 33 30.02 -29.64 -4.26
CA ALA A 33 30.94 -30.46 -5.05
C ALA A 33 32.42 -30.23 -4.71
N SER A 34 32.76 -29.07 -4.14
CA SER A 34 34.14 -28.73 -3.77
C SER A 34 34.70 -29.58 -2.62
N SER A 35 33.88 -30.37 -1.90
CA SER A 35 34.25 -31.32 -0.83
C SER A 35 35.19 -30.83 0.30
N GLN A 36 35.56 -29.55 0.32
CA GLN A 36 36.59 -29.06 1.22
C GLN A 36 35.98 -28.66 2.57
N PRO A 37 36.50 -29.17 3.70
CA PRO A 37 36.12 -28.67 5.01
C PRO A 37 36.75 -27.28 5.20
N SER A 38 36.12 -26.27 4.62
CA SER A 38 36.49 -24.87 4.78
C SER A 38 35.64 -24.20 5.87
N ASP A 39 36.27 -23.29 6.59
CA ASP A 39 35.61 -22.37 7.51
C ASP A 39 34.53 -21.57 6.77
N LEU A 40 33.50 -21.13 7.51
CA LEU A 40 32.37 -20.40 6.94
C LEU A 40 32.79 -19.13 6.18
N GLU A 41 33.83 -18.44 6.64
CA GLU A 41 34.36 -17.23 5.99
C GLU A 41 35.02 -17.54 4.65
N SER A 42 35.83 -18.60 4.58
CA SER A 42 36.44 -19.06 3.34
C SER A 42 35.38 -19.52 2.33
N LEU A 43 34.34 -20.21 2.83
CA LEU A 43 33.21 -20.63 2.02
C LEU A 43 32.42 -19.44 1.48
N ALA A 44 32.26 -18.37 2.27
CA ALA A 44 31.63 -17.13 1.83
C ALA A 44 32.44 -16.43 0.73
N ASN A 45 33.75 -16.31 0.91
CA ASN A 45 34.63 -15.77 -0.13
C ASN A 45 34.55 -16.58 -1.43
N MET A 46 34.39 -17.90 -1.35
CA MET A 46 34.23 -18.75 -2.52
C MET A 46 32.85 -18.56 -3.17
N ALA A 47 31.78 -18.45 -2.38
CA ALA A 47 30.44 -18.12 -2.90
C ALA A 47 30.43 -16.81 -3.66
N ASP A 48 31.08 -15.77 -3.12
CA ASP A 48 31.16 -14.46 -3.76
C ASP A 48 31.86 -14.56 -5.13
N LYS A 49 33.01 -15.24 -5.19
CA LYS A 49 33.72 -15.50 -6.46
C LYS A 49 32.88 -16.31 -7.45
N ILE A 50 32.18 -17.34 -6.99
CA ILE A 50 31.29 -18.15 -7.83
C ILE A 50 30.15 -17.26 -8.35
N SER A 51 29.61 -16.37 -7.53
CA SER A 51 28.53 -15.47 -7.92
C SER A 51 28.96 -14.43 -8.96
N GLU A 52 30.24 -14.02 -8.96
CA GLU A 52 30.81 -13.11 -9.97
C GLU A 52 31.00 -13.81 -11.32
N VAL A 53 31.41 -15.08 -11.31
CA VAL A 53 31.75 -15.85 -12.53
C VAL A 53 30.54 -16.55 -13.12
N THR A 54 29.58 -16.94 -12.28
CA THR A 54 28.35 -17.60 -12.75
C THR A 54 27.45 -16.52 -13.36
N PRO A 55 27.17 -16.55 -14.68
CA PRO A 55 26.20 -15.63 -15.24
C PRO A 55 24.89 -15.79 -14.46
N CYS A 56 24.33 -14.66 -14.02
CA CYS A 56 23.09 -14.59 -13.27
C CYS A 56 21.93 -15.09 -14.16
N THR A 57 21.82 -16.40 -14.33
CA THR A 57 20.76 -17.06 -15.08
C THR A 57 19.69 -17.56 -14.12
N THR A 58 19.38 -16.77 -13.09
CA THR A 58 18.18 -16.97 -12.30
C THR A 58 17.39 -15.67 -12.26
N PRO A 59 16.10 -15.69 -12.66
CA PRO A 59 15.19 -14.55 -12.55
C PRO A 59 14.74 -14.41 -11.09
N TYR A 60 15.68 -14.31 -10.15
CA TYR A 60 15.41 -14.02 -8.74
C TYR A 60 15.70 -12.54 -8.44
N VAL A 61 15.58 -11.68 -9.44
CA VAL A 61 14.91 -10.41 -9.17
C VAL A 61 13.45 -10.80 -9.14
N GLN A 62 12.97 -11.23 -7.97
CA GLN A 62 11.54 -11.24 -7.70
C GLN A 62 11.15 -9.77 -7.79
N ALA A 63 10.81 -9.34 -8.99
CA ALA A 63 10.32 -8.03 -9.27
C ALA A 63 9.20 -7.84 -8.24
N ILE A 64 9.39 -6.88 -7.33
CA ILE A 64 8.29 -6.32 -6.53
C ILE A 64 7.47 -5.46 -7.50
N LEU A 65 7.04 -6.09 -8.59
CA LEU A 65 6.32 -5.51 -9.70
C LEU A 65 5.00 -6.28 -9.70
N GLU A 66 4.00 -5.60 -9.16
CA GLU A 66 2.61 -5.74 -9.64
C GLU A 66 1.85 -7.01 -9.25
N THR A 67 1.82 -7.42 -7.98
CA THR A 67 0.75 -8.33 -7.50
C THR A 67 -0.17 -7.72 -6.45
N SER A 68 0.11 -6.49 -5.98
CA SER A 68 -0.74 -5.77 -5.03
C SER A 68 -1.58 -4.66 -5.66
N ASN A 69 -1.20 -4.15 -6.85
CA ASN A 69 -1.86 -2.98 -7.41
C ASN A 69 -3.18 -3.32 -8.13
N ASP A 70 -3.31 -4.52 -8.71
CA ASP A 70 -4.51 -4.92 -9.47
C ASP A 70 -5.75 -5.15 -8.59
N LYS A 71 -5.54 -5.44 -7.30
CA LYS A 71 -6.65 -5.58 -6.34
C LYS A 71 -6.98 -4.27 -5.61
N GLN A 72 -6.02 -3.35 -5.46
CA GLN A 72 -6.24 -2.05 -4.83
C GLN A 72 -6.85 -1.02 -5.78
N THR A 73 -6.53 -1.07 -7.08
CA THR A 73 -7.09 -0.18 -8.10
C THR A 73 -8.62 -0.19 -8.18
N PRO A 74 -9.34 -1.33 -8.20
CA PRO A 74 -10.81 -1.31 -8.21
C PRO A 74 -11.41 -0.79 -6.90
N THR A 75 -10.77 -1.06 -5.75
CA THR A 75 -11.24 -0.56 -4.45
C THR A 75 -11.09 0.95 -4.33
N ILE A 76 -9.96 1.49 -4.79
CA ILE A 76 -9.72 2.95 -4.79
C ILE A 76 -10.72 3.63 -5.74
N ALA A 77 -10.96 3.07 -6.94
CA ALA A 77 -11.94 3.61 -7.87
C ALA A 77 -13.37 3.63 -7.26
N SER A 78 -13.78 2.54 -6.59
CA SER A 78 -15.08 2.47 -5.90
C SER A 78 -15.21 3.53 -4.80
N LEU A 79 -14.20 3.66 -3.95
CA LEU A 79 -14.20 4.67 -2.87
C LEU A 79 -14.22 6.10 -3.41
N THR A 80 -13.52 6.38 -4.52
CA THR A 80 -13.56 7.70 -5.16
C THR A 80 -14.93 8.03 -5.76
N ALA A 81 -15.64 7.03 -6.30
CA ALA A 81 -17.00 7.22 -6.82
C ALA A 81 -18.00 7.48 -5.68
N GLU A 82 -17.91 6.73 -4.58
CA GLU A 82 -18.76 6.94 -3.40
C GLU A 82 -18.56 8.33 -2.77
N LEU A 83 -17.31 8.80 -2.66
CA LEU A 83 -17.03 10.16 -2.19
C LEU A 83 -17.60 11.24 -3.12
N GLY A 84 -17.58 11.00 -4.43
CA GLY A 84 -18.20 11.88 -5.43
C GLY A 84 -19.71 11.99 -5.25
N GLU A 85 -20.41 10.86 -5.11
CA GLU A 85 -21.86 10.85 -4.91
C GLU A 85 -22.26 11.47 -3.57
N LEU A 86 -21.53 11.16 -2.49
CA LEU A 86 -21.79 11.75 -1.19
C LEU A 86 -21.61 13.28 -1.21
N ARG A 87 -20.60 13.77 -1.93
CA ARG A 87 -20.38 15.22 -2.12
C ARG A 87 -21.53 15.85 -2.89
N ALA A 88 -22.00 15.20 -3.96
CA ALA A 88 -23.14 15.68 -4.74
C ALA A 88 -24.43 15.67 -3.92
N GLN A 89 -24.66 14.67 -3.07
CA GLN A 89 -25.79 14.62 -2.15
C GLN A 89 -25.72 15.79 -1.14
N HIS A 90 -24.55 16.04 -0.56
CA HIS A 90 -24.36 17.15 0.37
C HIS A 90 -24.62 18.51 -0.31
N GLU A 91 -24.16 18.71 -1.53
CA GLU A 91 -24.40 19.96 -2.27
C GLU A 91 -25.90 20.16 -2.56
N ARG A 92 -26.63 19.08 -2.91
CA ARG A 92 -28.09 19.12 -3.11
C ARG A 92 -28.84 19.44 -1.83
N THR A 93 -28.46 18.86 -0.68
CA THR A 93 -29.11 19.16 0.60
C THR A 93 -28.83 20.58 1.05
N VAL A 94 -27.60 21.07 0.89
CA VAL A 94 -27.23 22.47 1.17
C VAL A 94 -28.06 23.42 0.30
N ALA A 95 -28.11 23.21 -1.03
CA ALA A 95 -28.92 24.04 -1.92
C ALA A 95 -30.42 24.00 -1.58
N THR A 96 -30.94 22.85 -1.14
CA THR A 96 -32.34 22.74 -0.70
C THR A 96 -32.60 23.52 0.58
N LEU A 97 -31.66 23.51 1.52
CA LEU A 97 -31.75 24.26 2.76
C LEU A 97 -31.59 25.77 2.54
N GLU A 98 -30.78 26.20 1.58
CA GLU A 98 -30.62 27.61 1.20
C GLU A 98 -31.86 28.17 0.47
N ASN A 99 -32.52 27.39 -0.38
CA ASN A 99 -33.72 27.85 -1.09
C ASN A 99 -34.99 27.87 -0.22
N LYS A 100 -35.02 27.09 0.87
CA LYS A 100 -36.16 27.01 1.79
C LYS A 100 -36.51 28.33 2.49
N PRO A 101 -35.57 29.11 3.06
CA PRO A 101 -35.88 30.42 3.62
C PRO A 101 -36.39 31.39 2.57
N ASP A 102 -35.88 31.35 1.33
CA ASP A 102 -36.36 32.24 0.26
C ASP A 102 -37.78 31.90 -0.17
N ALA A 103 -38.11 30.60 -0.29
CA ALA A 103 -39.47 30.15 -0.53
C ALA A 103 -40.44 30.57 0.58
N LEU A 104 -40.01 30.51 1.85
CA LEU A 104 -40.83 30.97 2.98
C LEU A 104 -40.96 32.50 3.03
N GLN A 105 -39.91 33.25 2.68
CA GLN A 105 -39.95 34.72 2.59
C GLN A 105 -40.92 35.18 1.49
N LEU A 106 -40.89 34.53 0.32
CA LEU A 106 -41.85 34.81 -0.76
C LEU A 106 -43.29 34.54 -0.30
N LEU A 107 -43.52 33.42 0.40
CA LEU A 107 -44.84 33.09 0.94
C LEU A 107 -45.33 34.16 1.92
N ILE A 108 -44.50 34.55 2.90
CA ILE A 108 -44.81 35.59 3.89
C ILE A 108 -45.09 36.93 3.21
N SER A 109 -44.29 37.33 2.22
CA SER A 109 -44.48 38.60 1.50
C SER A 109 -45.85 38.68 0.81
N ASN A 110 -46.29 37.59 0.17
CA ASN A 110 -47.62 37.49 -0.46
C ASN A 110 -48.77 37.62 0.54
N PHE A 111 -48.62 37.05 1.75
CA PHE A 111 -49.60 37.21 2.84
C PHE A 111 -49.62 38.63 3.42
N THR A 112 -48.48 39.33 3.47
CA THR A 112 -48.44 40.72 3.95
C THR A 112 -48.95 41.73 2.92
N SER A 113 -48.74 41.47 1.62
CA SER A 113 -49.17 42.37 0.53
C SER A 113 -50.68 42.39 0.32
N THR A 114 -51.41 41.37 0.81
CA THR A 114 -52.86 41.26 0.63
C THR A 114 -53.67 41.86 1.77
N ARG A 115 -53.04 42.45 2.80
CA ARG A 115 -53.78 43.16 3.85
C ARG A 115 -54.11 44.58 3.38
N PRO A 116 -55.38 44.91 3.05
CA PRO A 116 -55.75 46.28 2.78
C PRO A 116 -55.59 47.05 4.08
N ARG A 117 -54.70 48.04 4.11
CA ARG A 117 -54.70 49.03 5.19
C ARG A 117 -55.99 49.83 5.05
N SER A 118 -57.04 49.43 5.78
CA SER A 118 -58.20 50.28 6.02
C SER A 118 -57.73 51.56 6.69
N SER A 119 -57.56 52.59 5.89
CA SER A 119 -57.46 53.99 6.30
C SER A 119 -58.80 54.37 6.93
N SER A 120 -58.94 54.22 8.24
CA SER A 120 -60.00 54.88 8.99
C SER A 120 -59.58 56.33 9.21
N ARG A 121 -59.99 57.19 8.27
CA ARG A 121 -60.06 58.65 8.45
C ARG A 121 -61.47 58.96 8.96
N GLY A 122 -61.58 59.73 10.04
CA GLY A 122 -62.84 60.27 10.56
C GLY A 122 -63.04 59.96 12.02
#